data_AF-A0A7K3GR80-F1
#
_entry.id   AF-A0A7K3GR80-F1
#
_cell.length_a   1.000
_cell.length_b   1.000
_cell.length_c   1.000
_cell.angle_alpha   90.00
_cell.angle_beta   90.00
_cell.angle_gamma   90.00
#
_symmetry.space_group_name_H-M   'P 1'
#
loop_
_entity.id
_entity.type
_entity.pdbx_description
1 polymer ?
#
loop_
_entity_poly.entity_id
_entity_poly.type
_entity_poly.pdbx_seq_one_letter_code
_entity_poly.pdbx_strand_id
1 'polypeptide(L)' 'DGADDAVRLPFDERLPLGAGDFTASLRFRYSAADGEQPLLWMGGVGTSQPQVWLRAEPGAGRVQGLITARDG' A
#
# COMPACT_ATOMS: atom_id res chain seq x y z
N ASP A 1 -9.42 15.32 -6.59
CA ASP A 1 -10.84 15.75 -6.39
C ASP A 1 -11.55 14.79 -5.44
N GLY A 2 -10.82 14.23 -4.48
CA GLY A 2 -11.32 13.20 -3.56
C GLY A 2 -11.33 11.79 -4.14
N ALA A 3 -11.48 11.61 -5.45
CA ALA A 3 -11.61 10.29 -6.06
C ALA A 3 -10.29 9.50 -6.09
N ASP A 4 -9.18 10.19 -6.35
CA ASP A 4 -7.85 9.57 -6.53
C ASP A 4 -6.76 10.19 -5.63
N ASP A 5 -7.19 10.82 -4.52
CA ASP A 5 -6.29 11.59 -3.67
C ASP A 5 -5.35 10.65 -2.90
N ALA A 6 -4.05 10.85 -3.09
CA ALA A 6 -3.01 10.11 -2.39
C ALA A 6 -1.86 11.05 -2.04
N VAL A 7 -1.24 10.84 -0.88
CA VAL A 7 0.08 11.40 -0.59
C VAL A 7 1.10 10.50 -1.26
N ARG A 8 1.76 11.02 -2.30
CA ARG A 8 2.86 10.33 -3.00
C ARG A 8 4.16 10.96 -2.58
N LEU A 9 5.08 10.14 -2.08
CA LEU A 9 6.44 10.58 -1.87
C LEU A 9 7.14 10.69 -3.24
N PRO A 10 7.90 11.76 -3.51
CA PRO A 10 8.78 11.80 -4.67
C PRO A 10 9.82 10.69 -4.56
N PHE A 11 10.31 10.21 -5.70
CA PHE A 11 11.41 9.26 -5.70
C PHE A 11 12.65 9.88 -5.04
N ASP A 12 13.21 9.19 -4.06
CA ASP A 12 14.42 9.55 -3.34
C ASP A 12 15.13 8.25 -2.95
N GLU A 13 16.43 8.15 -3.23
CA GLU A 13 17.23 6.93 -3.03
C GLU A 13 17.34 6.51 -1.55
N ARG A 14 16.93 7.37 -0.61
CA ARG A 14 16.91 7.09 0.83
C ARG A 14 15.60 6.47 1.31
N LEU A 15 14.55 6.45 0.49
CA LEU A 15 13.22 5.94 0.85
C LEU A 15 13.02 4.42 0.69
N PRO A 16 13.74 3.69 -0.18
CA PRO A 16 13.61 2.23 -0.25
C PRO A 16 13.93 1.56 1.08
N LEU A 17 13.17 0.50 1.41
CA LEU A 17 13.25 -0.22 2.69
C LEU A 17 14.59 -0.98 2.92
N GLY A 18 15.48 -1.02 1.92
CA GLY A 18 16.73 -1.78 1.99
C GLY A 18 16.49 -3.29 2.04
N ALA A 19 17.45 -4.03 2.61
CA ALA A 19 17.40 -5.50 2.75
C ALA A 19 16.99 -5.98 4.15
N GLY A 20 16.61 -5.06 5.05
CA GLY A 20 16.31 -5.38 6.45
C GLY A 20 14.82 -5.48 6.73
N ASP A 21 14.50 -5.84 7.97
CA ASP A 21 13.14 -5.77 8.49
C ASP A 21 12.63 -4.33 8.50
N PHE A 22 11.34 -4.15 8.25
CA PHE A 22 10.68 -2.85 8.33
C PHE A 22 9.37 -2.96 9.12
N THR A 23 8.90 -1.82 9.63
CA THR A 23 7.59 -1.70 10.25
C THR A 23 6.86 -0.50 9.66
N ALA A 24 5.63 -0.71 9.21
CA ALA A 24 4.71 0.38 8.86
C ALA A 24 3.59 0.43 9.90
N SER A 25 3.29 1.63 10.39
CA SER A 25 2.17 1.88 11.30
C SER A 25 1.27 2.94 10.71
N LEU A 26 -0.03 2.65 10.63
CA LEU A 26 -1.03 3.57 10.09
C LEU A 26 -2.11 3.82 11.12
N ARG A 27 -2.60 5.05 11.15
CA ARG A 27 -3.82 5.42 11.86
C ARG A 27 -4.76 6.06 10.85
N PHE A 28 -5.86 5.38 10.55
CA PHE A 28 -6.80 5.80 9.52
C PHE A 28 -8.24 5.65 10.01
N ARG A 29 -9.14 6.35 9.32
CA ARG A 29 -10.60 6.15 9.40
C ARG A 29 -11.11 6.17 7.96
N TYR A 30 -11.83 5.13 7.56
CA TYR A 30 -12.50 5.06 6.27
C TYR A 30 -14.01 4.97 6.49
N SER A 31 -14.79 5.51 5.56
CA SER A 31 -16.27 5.49 5.60
C SER A 31 -16.90 4.97 4.31
N ALA A 32 -16.09 4.62 3.31
CA ALA A 32 -16.58 3.97 2.10
C ALA A 32 -17.21 2.63 2.46
N ALA A 33 -18.39 2.36 1.88
CA ALA A 33 -19.14 1.12 2.12
C ALA A 33 -18.77 0.01 1.13
N ASP A 34 -18.09 0.36 0.04
CA ASP A 34 -17.67 -0.51 -1.05
C ASP A 34 -16.38 -0.02 -1.71
N GLY A 35 -15.93 -0.76 -2.72
CA GLY A 35 -14.69 -0.49 -3.45
C GLY A 35 -13.42 -0.88 -2.69
N GLU A 36 -12.32 -1.04 -3.43
CA GLU A 36 -11.01 -1.20 -2.83
C GLU A 36 -10.47 0.16 -2.39
N GLN A 37 -9.97 0.24 -1.16
CA GLN A 37 -9.49 1.49 -0.55
C GLN A 37 -8.01 1.30 -0.17
N PRO A 38 -7.04 1.64 -1.04
CA PRO A 38 -5.63 1.51 -0.73
C PRO A 38 -5.24 2.45 0.42
N LEU A 39 -4.63 1.88 1.47
CA LEU A 39 -4.21 2.59 2.68
C LEU A 39 -2.70 2.83 2.71
N LEU A 40 -1.92 1.90 2.15
CA LEU A 40 -0.48 1.97 1.97
C LEU A 40 -0.11 1.27 0.67
N TRP A 41 0.81 1.86 -0.09
CA TRP A 41 1.46 1.20 -1.22
C TRP A 41 2.92 1.63 -1.30
N MET A 42 3.84 0.67 -1.25
CA MET A 42 5.28 0.86 -1.38
C MET A 42 5.82 -0.09 -2.44
N GLY A 43 6.71 0.40 -3.30
CA GLY A 43 7.32 -0.40 -4.37
C GLY A 43 6.68 -0.18 -5.73
N GLY A 44 6.73 -1.20 -6.59
CA GLY A 44 6.32 -1.09 -7.99
C GLY A 44 4.81 -1.22 -8.22
N VAL A 45 4.40 -0.87 -9.44
CA VAL A 45 3.02 -0.94 -9.92
C VAL A 45 2.78 -2.24 -10.70
N GLY A 46 1.55 -2.75 -10.65
CA GLY A 46 1.15 -3.99 -11.33
C GLY A 46 1.30 -5.21 -10.42
N THR A 47 1.29 -6.41 -11.00
CA THR A 47 1.31 -7.69 -10.24
C THR A 47 2.68 -8.36 -10.20
N SER A 48 3.62 -7.87 -11.00
CA SER A 48 4.92 -8.52 -11.20
C SER A 48 6.06 -7.84 -10.47
N GLN A 49 5.93 -6.56 -10.10
CA GLN A 49 6.97 -5.82 -9.39
C GLN A 49 6.95 -6.12 -7.88
N PRO A 50 8.10 -6.08 -7.18
CA PRO A 50 8.13 -6.16 -5.74
C PRO A 50 7.33 -5.00 -5.14
N GLN A 51 6.45 -5.32 -4.19
CA GLN A 51 5.56 -4.35 -3.59
C GLN A 51 5.05 -4.80 -2.23
N VAL A 52 4.70 -3.82 -1.42
CA VAL A 52 3.95 -3.98 -0.18
C VAL A 52 2.73 -3.09 -0.28
N TRP A 53 1.54 -3.64 -0.03
CA TRP A 53 0.34 -2.83 0.11
C TRP A 53 -0.54 -3.27 1.27
N LEU A 54 -1.32 -2.32 1.77
CA LEU A 54 -2.45 -2.54 2.67
C LEU A 54 -3.69 -1.90 2.05
N ARG A 55 -4.82 -2.61 2.02
CA ARG A 55 -6.09 -2.08 1.53
C ARG A 55 -7.24 -2.45 2.46
N ALA A 56 -8.23 -1.57 2.58
CA ALA A 56 -9.51 -1.92 3.16
C ALA A 56 -10.45 -2.46 2.08
N GLU A 57 -11.23 -3.46 2.45
CA GLU A 57 -12.26 -4.09 1.61
C GLU A 57 -13.59 -4.07 2.37
N PRO A 58 -14.32 -2.94 2.35
CA PRO A 58 -15.51 -2.73 3.17
C PRO A 58 -16.61 -3.78 2.90
N GLY A 59 -16.82 -4.15 1.64
CA GLY A 59 -17.79 -5.19 1.26
C GLY A 59 -17.48 -6.58 1.82
N ALA A 60 -16.25 -6.83 2.25
CA ALA A 60 -15.82 -8.06 2.91
C ALA A 60 -15.50 -7.87 4.40
N GLY A 61 -15.70 -6.66 4.95
CA GLY A 61 -15.47 -6.36 6.37
C GLY A 61 -14.04 -6.59 6.86
N ARG A 62 -13.03 -6.42 5.99
CA ARG A 62 -11.62 -6.72 6.33
C ARG A 62 -10.63 -5.66 5.87
N VAL A 63 -9.43 -5.72 6.44
CA VAL A 63 -8.21 -5.13 5.90
C VAL A 63 -7.31 -6.26 5.41
N GLN A 64 -6.78 -6.15 4.21
CA GLN A 64 -5.86 -7.11 3.63
C GLN A 64 -4.49 -6.47 3.38
N GLY A 65 -3.44 -7.27 3.51
CA GLY A 65 -2.10 -6.93 3.09
C GLY A 65 -1.51 -7.96 2.15
N LEU A 66 -0.59 -7.51 1.31
CA LEU A 66 0.18 -8.35 0.40
C LEU A 66 1.62 -7.86 0.32
N ILE A 67 2.53 -8.82 0.24
CA ILE A 67 3.94 -8.60 -0.04
C ILE A 67 4.31 -9.49 -1.22
N THR A 68 4.83 -8.88 -2.29
CA THR A 68 5.44 -9.61 -3.40
C THR A 68 6.94 -9.33 -3.39
N ALA A 69 7.71 -10.40 -3.48
CA ALA A 69 9.15 -10.36 -3.75
C ALA A 69 9.42 -10.96 -5.13
N ARG A 70 10.60 -10.69 -5.68
CA ARG A 70 11.14 -11.36 -6.86
C ARG A 70 12.53 -11.88 -6.54
N ASP A 71 12.78 -13.11 -6.94
CA ASP A 71 14.13 -13.65 -7.03
C ASP A 71 14.79 -13.09 -8.30
N GLY A 72 16.05 -12.70 -8.17
CA GLY A 72 16.87 -12.13 -9.25
C GLY A 72 17.48 -13.19 -10.16
#